data_AF-A0A4R0NDJ6-F1
#
_entry.id   AF-A0A4R0NDJ6-F1
#
_cell.length_a   1.000
_cell.length_b   1.000
_cell.length_c   1.000
_cell.angle_alpha   90.00
_cell.angle_beta   90.00
_cell.angle_gamma   90.00
#
_symmetry.space_group_name_H-M   'P 1'
#
loop_
_entity.id
_entity.type
_entity.pdbx_description
1 polymer ?
#
loop_
_entity_poly.entity_id
_entity_poly.type
_entity_poly.pdbx_seq_one_letter_code
_entity_poly.pdbx_strand_id
1 'polypeptide(L)'
;MNLSYMFQEFITQIMDDGLLSEVQQEEKIIQVFDLFRFIRIYKQPLTVNDYRDTINIVDENGVQKGIYFCDLLCNTRYSFDRLLYMPSELISLRKILKIKELWFVIIEESFYAGDLKASKEFIKNNKVANLYDKIFYFNSSQSTIKILK
;
A
#
# COMPACT_ATOMS: atom_id res chain seq x y z
N MET A 1 13.37 -4.25 16.56
CA MET A 1 12.05 -4.64 17.09
C MET A 1 11.50 -5.77 16.22
N ASN A 2 10.87 -6.79 16.79
CA ASN A 2 10.40 -7.95 16.02
C ASN A 2 9.15 -7.56 15.20
N LEU A 3 9.16 -7.85 13.90
CA LEU A 3 8.05 -7.58 12.98
C LEU A 3 6.73 -8.21 13.47
N SER A 4 6.78 -9.38 14.11
CA SER A 4 5.59 -10.02 14.68
C SER A 4 5.00 -9.27 15.87
N TYR A 5 5.83 -8.60 16.67
CA TYR A 5 5.37 -7.84 17.84
C TYR A 5 4.72 -6.51 17.42
N MET A 6 5.35 -5.81 16.47
CA MET A 6 4.75 -4.59 15.88
C MET A 6 3.40 -4.88 15.23
N PHE A 7 3.27 -6.01 14.53
CA PHE A 7 1.99 -6.41 13.94
C PHE A 7 0.90 -6.55 15.02
N GLN A 8 1.18 -7.27 16.10
CA GLN A 8 0.20 -7.45 17.18
C GLN A 8 -0.19 -6.12 17.84
N GLU A 9 0.79 -5.25 18.10
CA GLU A 9 0.53 -3.93 18.67
C GLU A 9 -0.40 -3.10 17.78
N PHE A 10 -0.19 -3.11 16.47
CA PHE A 10 -1.02 -2.37 15.53
C PHE A 10 -2.44 -2.91 15.43
N ILE A 11 -2.61 -4.23 15.44
CA ILE A 11 -3.94 -4.86 15.45
C ILE A 11 -4.70 -4.46 16.71
N THR A 12 -4.06 -4.51 17.89
CA THR A 12 -4.69 -4.07 19.14
C THR A 12 -5.10 -2.60 19.07
N GLN A 13 -4.23 -1.71 18.59
CA GLN A 13 -4.56 -0.28 18.44
C GLN A 13 -5.75 -0.03 17.50
N ILE A 14 -5.88 -0.80 16.42
CA ILE A 14 -7.01 -0.67 15.49
C ILE A 14 -8.31 -1.16 16.15
N MET A 15 -8.27 -2.29 16.84
CA MET A 15 -9.44 -2.86 17.51
C MET A 15 -9.94 -1.98 18.67
N ASP A 16 -9.03 -1.29 19.35
CA ASP A 16 -9.33 -0.39 20.47
C ASP A 16 -9.72 1.03 20.00
N ASP A 17 -9.64 1.34 18.70
CA ASP A 17 -10.00 2.65 18.16
C ASP A 17 -11.53 2.77 18.04
N GLY A 18 -12.14 3.43 19.04
CA GLY A 18 -13.56 3.70 19.10
C GLY A 18 -14.11 4.69 18.05
N LEU A 19 -13.25 5.28 17.21
CA LEU A 19 -13.65 6.13 16.09
C LEU A 19 -13.90 5.33 14.80
N LEU A 20 -13.45 4.08 14.74
CA LEU A 20 -13.62 3.21 13.58
C LEU A 20 -14.86 2.33 13.74
N SER A 21 -15.63 2.19 12.67
CA SER A 21 -16.62 1.11 12.55
C SER A 21 -15.94 -0.24 12.37
N GLU A 22 -16.63 -1.34 12.65
CA GLU A 22 -16.12 -2.71 12.47
C GLU A 22 -15.56 -2.95 11.05
N VAL A 23 -16.25 -2.42 10.03
CA VAL A 23 -15.80 -2.52 8.63
C VAL A 23 -14.49 -1.76 8.40
N GLN A 24 -14.37 -0.55 8.96
CA GLN A 24 -13.13 0.22 8.85
C GLN A 24 -11.97 -0.40 9.64
N GLN A 25 -12.27 -1.04 10.78
CA GLN A 25 -11.27 -1.80 11.53
C GLN A 25 -10.77 -2.98 10.69
N GLU A 26 -11.67 -3.75 10.06
CA GLU A 26 -11.31 -4.85 9.16
C GLU A 26 -10.46 -4.37 7.97
N GLU A 27 -10.86 -3.30 7.29
CA GLU A 27 -10.10 -2.71 6.19
C GLU A 27 -8.67 -2.30 6.62
N LYS A 28 -8.53 -1.68 7.80
CA LYS A 28 -7.21 -1.31 8.34
C LYS A 28 -6.37 -2.52 8.74
N ILE A 29 -6.97 -3.56 9.30
CA ILE A 29 -6.30 -4.82 9.64
C ILE A 29 -5.73 -5.45 8.35
N ILE A 30 -6.52 -5.48 7.28
CA ILE A 30 -6.08 -5.98 5.96
C ILE A 30 -4.92 -5.14 5.42
N GLN A 31 -5.03 -3.81 5.46
CA GLN A 31 -3.96 -2.89 5.05
C GLN A 31 -2.65 -3.15 5.81
N VAL A 32 -2.70 -3.26 7.13
CA VAL A 32 -1.52 -3.55 7.97
C VAL A 32 -0.97 -4.93 7.63
N PHE A 33 -1.82 -5.91 7.42
CA PHE A 33 -1.39 -7.25 7.05
C PHE A 33 -0.64 -7.28 5.71
N ASP A 34 -1.15 -6.58 4.70
CA ASP A 34 -0.49 -6.44 3.40
C ASP A 34 0.82 -5.68 3.50
N LEU A 35 0.87 -4.61 4.30
CA LEU A 35 2.11 -3.88 4.58
C LEU A 35 3.20 -4.80 5.14
N PHE A 36 2.86 -5.59 6.16
CA PHE A 36 3.81 -6.47 6.82
C PHE A 36 4.26 -7.62 5.90
N ARG A 37 3.34 -8.19 5.11
CA ARG A 37 3.71 -9.18 4.09
C ARG A 37 4.63 -8.57 3.04
N PHE A 38 4.30 -7.39 2.53
CA PHE A 38 5.12 -6.67 1.55
C PHE A 38 6.53 -6.43 2.08
N ILE A 39 6.66 -5.86 3.29
CA ILE A 39 7.97 -5.59 3.93
C ILE A 39 8.77 -6.89 4.10
N ARG A 40 8.14 -7.99 4.51
CA ARG A 40 8.81 -9.27 4.71
C ARG A 40 9.44 -9.82 3.43
N ILE A 41 8.80 -9.59 2.28
CA ILE A 41 9.25 -10.09 0.97
C ILE A 41 10.18 -9.08 0.29
N TYR A 42 10.01 -7.80 0.62
CA TYR A 42 10.84 -6.73 0.11
C TYR A 42 12.28 -6.89 0.62
N LYS A 43 13.23 -6.89 -0.33
CA LYS A 43 14.62 -7.31 -0.06
C LYS A 43 15.41 -6.38 0.85
N GLN A 44 14.95 -5.15 1.04
CA GLN A 44 15.64 -4.14 1.85
C GLN A 44 14.84 -3.86 3.12
N PRO A 45 15.50 -3.54 4.24
CA PRO A 45 14.81 -3.25 5.48
C PRO A 45 13.96 -1.97 5.32
N LEU A 46 12.68 -2.08 5.67
CA LEU A 46 11.76 -0.96 5.78
C LEU A 46 11.30 -0.85 7.23
N THR A 47 11.26 0.37 7.75
CA THR A 47 10.70 0.67 9.07
C THR A 47 9.34 1.31 8.91
N VAL A 48 8.30 0.79 9.58
CA VAL A 48 6.96 1.39 9.53
C VAL A 48 6.90 2.57 10.51
N ASN A 49 6.56 3.76 10.00
CA ASN A 49 6.42 4.98 10.79
C ASN A 49 4.94 5.35 11.03
N ASP A 50 4.07 5.10 10.05
CA ASP A 50 2.63 5.36 10.15
C ASP A 50 1.85 4.44 9.19
N TYR A 51 0.64 4.07 9.55
CA TYR A 51 -0.27 3.21 8.77
C TYR A 51 -1.74 3.62 8.97
N ARG A 52 -2.00 4.75 9.64
CA ARG A 52 -3.36 5.14 10.07
C ARG A 52 -4.21 5.67 8.93
N ASP A 53 -3.59 6.17 7.88
CA ASP A 53 -4.24 6.68 6.68
C ASP A 53 -4.11 5.69 5.51
N THR A 54 -4.78 5.97 4.41
CA THR A 54 -4.71 5.21 3.15
C THR A 54 -3.28 5.02 2.62
N ILE A 55 -2.35 5.93 2.98
CA ILE A 55 -0.93 5.82 2.65
C ILE A 55 -0.16 5.39 3.89
N ASN A 56 0.52 4.27 3.78
CA ASN A 56 1.45 3.79 4.79
C ASN A 56 2.77 4.55 4.66
N ILE A 57 3.29 5.09 5.76
CA ILE A 57 4.57 5.79 5.80
C ILE A 57 5.63 4.80 6.29
N VAL A 58 6.64 4.58 5.46
CA VAL A 58 7.81 3.77 5.79
C VAL A 58 9.10 4.58 5.64
N ASP A 59 10.15 4.16 6.34
CA ASP A 59 11.51 4.64 6.15
C ASP A 59 12.38 3.55 5.51
N GLU A 60 13.12 3.92 4.47
CA GLU A 60 14.24 3.14 3.95
C GLU A 60 15.50 4.01 3.99
N ASN A 61 16.44 3.66 4.86
CA ASN A 61 17.73 4.35 4.96
C ASN A 61 17.62 5.88 5.16
N GLY A 62 16.68 6.35 5.98
CA GLY A 62 16.45 7.76 6.27
C GLY A 62 15.63 8.51 5.20
N VAL A 63 15.06 7.80 4.22
CA VAL A 63 14.13 8.34 3.23
C VAL A 63 12.72 7.88 3.57
N GLN A 64 11.87 8.84 3.98
CA GLN A 64 10.44 8.60 4.16
C GLN A 64 9.72 8.40 2.82
N LYS A 65 8.91 7.35 2.76
CA LYS A 65 8.16 6.94 1.58
C LYS A 65 6.71 6.65 1.95
N GLY A 66 5.81 7.03 1.07
CA GLY A 66 4.43 6.59 1.12
C GLY A 66 4.25 5.30 0.32
N ILE A 67 3.48 4.36 0.83
CA ILE A 67 3.05 3.15 0.13
C ILE A 67 1.52 3.13 0.10
N TYR A 68 0.98 3.22 -1.11
CA TYR A 68 -0.44 3.00 -1.36
C TYR A 68 -0.66 1.60 -1.93
N PHE A 69 -1.51 0.83 -1.24
CA PHE A 69 -1.93 -0.50 -1.69
C PHE A 69 -3.23 -0.40 -2.48
N CYS A 70 -3.24 -0.96 -3.68
CA CYS A 70 -4.37 -0.97 -4.58
C CYS A 70 -4.72 -2.42 -4.95
N ASP A 71 -5.77 -2.94 -4.32
CA ASP A 71 -6.45 -4.15 -4.80
C ASP A 71 -7.29 -3.77 -6.02
N LEU A 72 -6.94 -4.29 -7.20
CA LEU A 72 -7.66 -3.95 -8.43
C LEU A 72 -9.13 -4.37 -8.40
N LEU A 73 -9.48 -5.49 -7.76
CA LEU A 73 -10.86 -5.98 -7.71
C LEU A 73 -11.70 -5.12 -6.78
N CYS A 74 -11.19 -4.84 -5.58
CA CYS A 74 -11.92 -4.05 -4.59
C CYS A 74 -11.97 -2.56 -4.98
N ASN A 75 -10.84 -2.00 -5.39
CA ASN A 75 -10.69 -0.57 -5.67
C ASN A 75 -11.46 -0.15 -6.93
N THR A 76 -11.59 -1.03 -7.94
CA THR A 76 -12.41 -0.71 -9.14
C THR A 76 -13.91 -0.87 -8.91
N ARG A 77 -14.34 -1.63 -7.90
CA ARG A 77 -15.75 -1.96 -7.67
C ARG A 77 -16.40 -1.22 -6.50
N TYR A 78 -15.65 -0.84 -5.46
CA TYR A 78 -16.24 -0.39 -4.20
C TYR A 78 -15.67 0.92 -3.65
N SER A 79 -14.38 1.21 -3.84
CA SER A 79 -13.70 2.32 -3.11
C SER A 79 -12.65 3.07 -3.93
N PHE A 80 -12.96 3.43 -5.18
CA PHE A 80 -12.03 4.16 -6.05
C PHE A 80 -11.75 5.59 -5.54
N ASP A 81 -10.65 5.77 -4.81
CA ASP A 81 -10.21 7.07 -4.33
C ASP A 81 -9.57 7.87 -5.47
N ARG A 82 -10.38 8.72 -6.12
CA ARG A 82 -9.97 9.57 -7.23
C ARG A 82 -8.82 10.51 -6.87
N LEU A 83 -8.69 10.94 -5.62
CA LEU A 83 -7.68 11.91 -5.21
C LEU A 83 -6.27 11.32 -5.39
N LEU A 84 -6.12 10.01 -5.19
CA LEU A 84 -4.86 9.28 -5.38
C LEU A 84 -4.45 9.12 -6.86
N TYR A 85 -5.28 9.60 -7.80
CA TYR A 85 -5.00 9.60 -9.23
C TYR A 85 -4.93 11.02 -9.81
N MET A 86 -4.87 12.06 -8.96
CA MET A 86 -4.75 13.46 -9.36
C MET A 86 -3.37 14.03 -8.99
N PRO A 87 -2.62 14.61 -9.95
CA PRO A 87 -1.28 15.16 -9.67
C PRO A 87 -1.26 16.22 -8.56
N SER A 88 -2.24 17.13 -8.54
CA SER A 88 -2.30 18.23 -7.56
C SER A 88 -2.45 17.72 -6.13
N GLU A 89 -3.34 16.74 -5.94
CA GLU A 89 -3.64 16.15 -4.65
C GLU A 89 -2.43 15.38 -4.13
N LEU A 90 -1.76 14.60 -4.99
CA LEU A 90 -0.55 13.88 -4.60
C LEU A 90 0.60 14.82 -4.22
N ILE A 91 0.75 15.97 -4.87
CA ILE A 91 1.75 16.98 -4.47
C ILE A 91 1.46 17.51 -3.07
N SER A 92 0.19 17.83 -2.78
CA SER A 92 -0.24 18.32 -1.46
C SER A 92 -0.06 17.25 -0.39
N LEU A 93 -0.49 16.03 -0.67
CA LEU A 93 -0.40 14.87 0.21
C LEU A 93 1.05 14.54 0.58
N ARG A 94 1.96 14.55 -0.40
CA ARG A 94 3.39 14.35 -0.16
C ARG A 94 3.97 15.39 0.81
N LYS A 95 3.55 16.67 0.68
CA LYS A 95 3.98 17.74 1.59
C LYS A 95 3.46 17.54 3.00
N ILE A 96 2.18 17.19 3.14
CA ILE A 96 1.53 16.95 4.44
C ILE A 96 2.18 15.77 5.16
N LEU A 97 2.37 14.65 4.45
CA LEU A 97 2.96 13.41 4.98
C LEU A 97 4.49 13.45 5.06
N LYS A 98 5.13 14.51 4.53
CA LYS A 98 6.59 14.70 4.48
C LYS A 98 7.37 13.56 3.80
N ILE A 99 6.73 12.84 2.88
CA ILE A 99 7.33 11.75 2.12
C ILE A 99 8.08 12.29 0.89
N LYS A 100 9.23 11.67 0.59
CA LYS A 100 10.06 12.00 -0.58
C LYS A 100 9.69 11.16 -1.79
N GLU A 101 9.35 9.89 -1.57
CA GLU A 101 8.87 8.98 -2.61
C GLU A 101 7.44 8.52 -2.30
N LEU A 102 6.66 8.26 -3.34
CA LEU A 102 5.35 7.63 -3.23
C LEU A 102 5.30 6.41 -4.15
N TRP A 103 4.99 5.27 -3.55
CA TRP A 103 4.98 3.97 -4.20
C TRP A 103 3.55 3.48 -4.37
N PHE A 104 3.28 2.92 -5.54
CA PHE A 104 2.02 2.28 -5.86
C PHE A 104 2.22 0.77 -5.84
N VAL A 105 1.45 0.05 -5.03
CA VAL A 105 1.55 -1.40 -4.94
C VAL A 105 0.21 -2.00 -5.37
N ILE A 106 0.19 -2.66 -6.51
CA ILE A 106 -0.96 -3.45 -6.93
C ILE A 106 -0.95 -4.75 -6.13
N ILE A 107 -2.05 -5.04 -5.45
CA ILE A 107 -2.27 -6.31 -4.76
C ILE A 107 -3.12 -7.20 -5.64
N GLU A 108 -2.68 -8.45 -5.81
CA GLU A 108 -3.48 -9.48 -6.44
C GLU A 108 -3.40 -10.79 -5.66
N GLU A 109 -4.57 -11.41 -5.45
CA GLU A 109 -4.70 -12.75 -4.90
C GLU A 109 -4.98 -13.75 -6.03
N SER A 110 -3.93 -14.10 -6.76
CA SER A 110 -4.03 -15.10 -7.83
C SER A 110 -3.08 -16.27 -7.56
N PHE A 111 -3.62 -17.49 -7.67
CA PHE A 111 -2.84 -18.72 -7.66
C PHE A 111 -2.08 -18.94 -8.98
N TYR A 112 -2.47 -18.26 -10.05
CA TYR A 112 -1.80 -18.33 -11.35
C TYR A 112 -0.80 -17.19 -11.46
N ALA A 113 0.49 -17.53 -11.47
CA ALA A 113 1.56 -16.55 -11.51
C ALA A 113 1.58 -15.82 -12.85
N GLY A 114 1.48 -14.48 -12.82
CA GLY A 114 2.13 -13.64 -13.84
C GLY A 114 1.27 -13.13 -15.00
N ASP A 115 -0.06 -13.25 -14.99
CA ASP A 115 -0.88 -12.45 -15.89
C ASP A 115 -0.98 -11.00 -15.41
N LEU A 116 -0.02 -10.18 -15.85
CA LEU A 116 0.03 -8.76 -15.51
C LEU A 116 -0.85 -7.89 -16.43
N LYS A 117 -1.70 -8.47 -17.28
CA LYS A 117 -2.44 -7.72 -18.30
C LYS A 117 -3.38 -6.70 -17.66
N ALA A 118 -4.21 -7.12 -16.71
CA ALA A 118 -5.14 -6.23 -16.01
C ALA A 118 -4.41 -5.11 -15.25
N SER A 119 -3.31 -5.47 -14.56
CA SER A 119 -2.45 -4.50 -13.86
C SER A 119 -1.86 -3.44 -14.79
N LYS A 120 -1.29 -3.87 -15.93
CA LYS A 120 -0.71 -2.96 -16.92
C LYS A 120 -1.76 -2.07 -17.57
N GLU A 121 -2.93 -2.62 -17.86
CA GLU A 121 -4.05 -1.88 -18.43
C GLU A 121 -4.55 -0.81 -17.44
N PHE A 122 -4.70 -1.17 -16.17
CA PHE A 122 -5.08 -0.22 -15.11
C PHE A 122 -4.05 0.91 -14.96
N ILE A 123 -2.75 0.59 -14.90
CA ILE A 123 -1.66 1.58 -14.81
C ILE A 123 -1.73 2.56 -15.99
N LYS A 124 -1.95 2.04 -17.20
CA LYS A 124 -2.05 2.83 -18.43
C LYS A 124 -3.28 3.74 -18.41
N ASN A 125 -4.45 3.18 -18.13
CA ASN A 125 -5.73 3.89 -18.19
C ASN A 125 -5.80 5.01 -17.14
N ASN A 126 -5.21 4.81 -15.96
CA ASN A 126 -5.20 5.79 -14.88
C ASN A 126 -3.91 6.62 -14.80
N LYS A 127 -3.00 6.48 -15.79
CA LYS A 127 -1.71 7.19 -15.86
C LYS A 127 -0.88 7.09 -14.57
N VAL A 128 -0.98 5.98 -13.85
CA VAL A 128 -0.31 5.75 -12.55
C VAL A 128 1.20 5.94 -12.66
N ALA A 129 1.80 5.53 -13.78
CA ALA A 129 3.23 5.71 -14.03
C ALA A 129 3.70 7.16 -14.01
N ASN A 130 2.81 8.14 -14.21
CA ASN A 130 3.17 9.56 -14.15
C ASN A 130 3.05 10.15 -12.74
N LEU A 131 2.42 9.43 -11.82
CA LEU A 131 2.02 9.92 -10.50
C LEU A 131 2.90 9.38 -9.37
N TYR A 132 3.42 8.16 -9.56
CA TYR A 132 4.14 7.40 -8.55
C TYR A 132 5.60 7.17 -8.95
N ASP A 133 6.50 7.19 -7.98
CA ASP A 133 7.94 7.04 -8.22
C ASP A 133 8.29 5.60 -8.57
N LYS A 134 7.69 4.65 -7.84
CA LYS A 134 7.83 3.21 -8.09
C LYS A 134 6.46 2.54 -8.17
N ILE A 135 6.36 1.53 -9.01
CA ILE A 135 5.17 0.69 -9.10
C ILE A 135 5.57 -0.76 -8.88
N PHE A 136 4.90 -1.40 -7.93
CA PHE A 136 5.07 -2.80 -7.60
C PHE A 136 3.81 -3.58 -7.95
N TYR A 137 4.04 -4.82 -8.36
CA TYR A 137 3.05 -5.88 -8.33
C TYR A 137 3.37 -6.78 -7.14
N PHE A 138 2.42 -6.95 -6.24
CA PHE A 138 2.50 -7.79 -5.08
C PHE A 138 1.43 -8.89 -5.16
N ASN A 139 1.89 -10.14 -5.28
CA ASN A 139 1.01 -11.29 -5.19
C ASN A 139 1.05 -11.82 -3.75
N SER A 140 -0.05 -11.62 -3.02
CA SER A 140 -0.15 -11.96 -1.60
C SER A 140 -0.12 -13.47 -1.38
N SER A 141 -0.77 -14.26 -2.25
CA SER A 141 -0.85 -15.72 -2.17
C SER A 141 0.49 -16.42 -2.41
N GLN A 142 1.28 -15.93 -3.36
CA GLN A 142 2.58 -16.50 -3.71
C GLN A 142 3.75 -15.85 -2.98
N SER A 143 3.49 -14.80 -2.19
CA SER A 143 4.52 -14.00 -1.53
C SER A 143 5.60 -13.51 -2.52
N THR A 144 5.18 -12.98 -3.67
CA THR A 144 6.10 -12.46 -4.69
C THR A 144 5.89 -10.98 -4.96
N ILE A 145 7.01 -10.25 -5.14
CA ILE A 145 7.01 -8.84 -5.53
C ILE A 145 7.75 -8.70 -6.87
N LYS A 146 7.15 -7.97 -7.81
CA LYS A 146 7.78 -7.57 -9.08
C LYS A 146 7.73 -6.05 -9.21
N ILE A 147 8.85 -5.47 -9.65
CA ILE A 147 8.91 -4.04 -9.98
C ILE A 147 8.39 -3.87 -11.40
N LEU A 148 7.40 -2.98 -11.57
CA LEU A 148 6.82 -2.63 -12.87
C LEU A 148 7.32 -1.29 -13.40
N LYS A 149 7.80 -0.41 -12.50
CA LYS A 149 8.47 0.86 -12.76
C LYS A 149 9.45 1.12 -11.63
#